data_AF-A0A7C7Q6H1-F1
#
_entry.id   AF-A0A7C7Q6H1-F1
#
_cell.length_a   1.000
_cell.length_b   1.000
_cell.length_c   1.000
_cell.angle_alpha   90.00
_cell.angle_beta   90.00
_cell.angle_gamma   90.00
#
_symmetry.space_group_name_H-M   'P 1'
#
loop_
_entity.id
_entity.type
_entity.pdbx_description
1 polymer ?
#
loop_
_entity_poly.entity_id
_entity_poly.type
_entity_poly.pdbx_seq_one_letter_code
_entity_poly.pdbx_strand_id
1 'polypeptide(L)' 'AARTGKIGDGKIFVSSVEQVVRIRTGERDNEAL' A
#
# COMPACT_ATOMS: atom_id res chain seq x y z
N ALA A 1 -9.58 10.76 -16.07
CA ALA A 1 -10.20 9.43 -16.19
C ALA A 1 -9.17 8.38 -15.82
N ALA A 2 -9.57 7.20 -15.35
CA ALA A 2 -8.63 6.09 -15.18
C ALA A 2 -8.11 5.59 -16.55
N ARG A 3 -7.20 4.61 -16.57
CA ARG A 3 -6.30 4.34 -17.71
C ARG A 3 -7.00 4.20 -19.08
N THR A 4 -8.22 3.64 -19.14
CA THR A 4 -8.91 3.38 -20.43
C THR A 4 -10.13 4.27 -20.67
N GLY A 5 -10.60 4.98 -19.64
CA GLY A 5 -11.78 5.84 -19.72
C GLY A 5 -13.10 5.07 -19.80
N LYS A 6 -13.08 3.74 -19.64
CA LYS A 6 -14.26 2.89 -19.68
C LYS A 6 -14.80 2.61 -18.28
N ILE A 7 -16.09 2.31 -18.20
CA ILE A 7 -16.70 1.79 -16.97
C ILE A 7 -15.95 0.50 -16.60
N GLY A 8 -15.55 0.39 -15.34
CA GLY A 8 -14.79 -0.77 -14.84
C GLY A 8 -13.28 -0.58 -14.78
N ASP A 9 -12.75 0.61 -15.07
CA ASP A 9 -11.31 0.91 -14.90
C ASP A 9 -10.80 0.75 -13.44
N GLY A 10 -11.71 0.60 -12.48
CA GLY A 10 -11.40 0.37 -11.08
C GLY A 10 -11.19 1.67 -10.29
N LYS A 11 -10.89 1.52 -9.00
CA LYS A 11 -10.57 2.60 -8.08
C LYS A 11 -9.38 2.18 -7.23
N ILE A 12 -8.50 3.13 -6.93
CA ILE A 12 -7.42 2.93 -5.97
C ILE A 12 -7.80 3.69 -4.71
N PHE A 13 -7.68 3.02 -3.57
CA PHE A 13 -7.85 3.62 -2.26
C PHE A 13 -6.51 3.57 -1.54
N VAL A 14 -6.13 4.69 -0.93
CA VAL A 14 -4.91 4.80 -0.15
C VAL A 14 -5.33 5.11 1.28
N SER A 15 -4.87 4.29 2.22
CA SER A 15 -5.01 4.50 3.66
C SER A 15 -3.63 4.60 4.29
N SER A 16 -3.48 5.41 5.34
CA SER A 16 -2.25 5.46 6.12
C SER A 16 -2.01 4.15 6.83
N VAL A 17 -0.76 3.70 6.85
CA VAL A 17 -0.29 2.61 7.74
C VAL A 17 0.52 3.27 8.84
N GLU A 18 0.16 2.99 10.09
CA GLU A 18 0.81 3.61 11.25
C GLU A 18 2.19 3.00 11.55
N GLN A 19 2.35 1.69 11.38
CA GLN A 19 3.60 0.99 11.70
C GLN A 19 3.75 -0.30 10.87
N VAL A 20 4.99 -0.66 10.52
CA VAL A 20 5.35 -1.95 9.92
C VAL A 20 6.41 -2.65 10.77
N VAL A 21 6.30 -3.97 10.94
CA VAL A 21 7.29 -4.76 11.71
C VAL A 21 7.63 -6.05 10.98
N ARG A 22 8.93 -6.33 10.79
CA ARG A 22 9.40 -7.60 10.23
C ARG A 22 9.54 -8.64 11.34
N ILE A 23 8.64 -9.63 11.37
CA ILE A 23 8.56 -10.64 12.44
C ILE A 23 9.90 -11.37 12.70
N ARG A 24 10.68 -11.65 11.65
CA ARG A 24 11.93 -12.42 11.76
C ARG A 24 13.09 -11.66 12.43
N THR A 25 13.12 -10.33 12.29
CA THR A 25 14.28 -9.50 12.70
C THR A 25 13.91 -8.45 13.76
N GLY A 26 12.64 -8.10 13.88
CA GLY A 26 12.17 -7.00 14.73
C GLY A 26 12.36 -5.61 14.13
N GLU A 27 12.88 -5.51 12.90
CA GLU A 27 13.02 -4.24 12.16
C GLU A 27 11.66 -3.55 12.00
N ARG A 28 11.69 -2.21 11.96
CA ARG A 28 10.48 -1.36 11.91
C ARG A 28 10.47 -0.47 10.67
N ASP A 29 9.26 -0.16 10.21
CA ASP A 29 8.98 0.81 9.17
C ASP A 29 9.84 0.60 7.91
N ASN A 30 10.67 1.56 7.52
CA ASN A 30 11.52 1.44 6.33
C ASN A 30 12.52 0.29 6.41
N GLU A 31 13.01 -0.06 7.60
CA GLU A 31 13.91 -1.21 7.78
C GLU A 31 13.15 -2.54 7.66
N ALA A 32 11.84 -2.51 7.91
CA ALA A 32 10.96 -3.68 7.83
C ALA A 32 10.50 -4.03 6.40
N LEU A 33 10.65 -3.10 5.45
CA LEU A 33 10.34 -3.30 4.02
C LEU A 33 11.53 -3.98 3.34
#